data_AF-A0A2S3U2C4-F1
#
_entry.id   AF-A0A2S3U2C4-F1
#
_cell.length_a   1.000
_cell.length_b   1.000
_cell.length_c   1.000
_cell.angle_alpha   90.00
_cell.angle_beta   90.00
_cell.angle_gamma   90.00
#
_symmetry.space_group_name_H-M   'P 1'
#
loop_
_entity.id
_entity.type
_entity.pdbx_description
1 polymer ?
#
loop_
_entity_poly.entity_id
_entity_poly.type
_entity_poly.pdbx_seq_one_letter_code
_entity_poly.pdbx_strand_id
1 'polypeptide(L)' 'MPELATVLSQVSGQPIGYRPVSLQAFSDMYNQNGEGPMLASMYAGGARGLLATVSDDYQLIMDRPAQSLLDYLQTNYQKS' A
#
# COMPACT_ATOMS: atom_id res chain seq x y z
N MET A 1 -5.73 4.24 3.83
CA MET A 1 -5.22 3.07 4.59
C MET A 1 -6.32 2.13 5.07
N PRO A 2 -7.45 2.59 5.64
CA PRO A 2 -8.59 1.69 5.91
C PRO A 2 -9.09 0.93 4.68
N GLU A 3 -9.18 1.60 3.53
CA GLU A 3 -9.56 0.98 2.25
C GLU A 3 -8.58 -0.13 1.81
N LEU A 4 -7.27 0.10 2.00
CA LEU A 4 -6.26 -0.93 1.72
C LEU A 4 -6.46 -2.16 2.62
N ALA A 5 -6.75 -1.95 3.92
CA ALA A 5 -7.05 -3.05 4.82
C ALA A 5 -8.31 -3.83 4.39
N THR A 6 -9.33 -3.15 3.87
CA THR A 6 -10.51 -3.79 3.26
C THR A 6 -10.14 -4.66 2.06
N VAL A 7 -9.37 -4.13 1.11
CA VAL A 7 -8.92 -4.90 -0.07
C VAL A 7 -8.14 -6.14 0.34
N LEU A 8 -7.18 -6.00 1.28
CA LEU A 8 -6.39 -7.13 1.77
C LEU A 8 -7.23 -8.15 2.53
N SER A 9 -8.22 -7.70 3.31
CA SER A 9 -9.15 -8.58 4.01
C SER A 9 -9.98 -9.41 3.04
N GLN A 10 -10.49 -8.75 1.99
CA GLN A 10 -11.29 -9.40 0.95
C GLN A 10 -10.48 -10.47 0.21
N VAL A 11 -9.24 -10.15 -0.19
CA VAL A 11 -8.39 -11.08 -0.95
C VAL A 11 -7.92 -12.25 -0.10
N SER A 12 -7.46 -12.00 1.14
CA SER A 12 -6.93 -13.06 2.01
C SER A 12 -8.02 -13.95 2.63
N GLY A 13 -9.24 -13.43 2.72
CA GLY A 13 -10.34 -14.02 3.49
C GLY A 13 -10.11 -13.96 5.01
N GLN A 14 -9.16 -13.14 5.48
CA GLN A 14 -8.86 -12.93 6.89
C GLN A 14 -9.17 -11.49 7.28
N PRO A 15 -9.74 -11.23 8.48
CA PRO A 15 -10.00 -9.88 8.91
C PRO A 15 -8.68 -9.14 9.20
N ILE A 16 -8.39 -8.10 8.43
CA ILE A 16 -7.22 -7.22 8.61
C ILE A 16 -7.71 -5.83 8.98
N GLY A 17 -7.41 -5.39 10.20
CA GLY A 17 -7.70 -4.04 10.67
C GLY A 17 -6.53 -3.07 10.43
N TYR A 18 -6.84 -1.78 10.31
CA TYR A 18 -5.81 -0.74 10.27
C TYR A 18 -5.48 -0.25 11.68
N ARG A 19 -4.30 -0.63 12.19
CA ARG A 19 -3.77 -0.18 13.48
C ARG A 19 -2.33 0.29 13.30
N PRO A 20 -2.11 1.58 12.98
CA PRO A 20 -0.76 2.09 12.75
C PRO A 20 0.06 2.07 14.04
N VAL A 21 1.34 1.74 13.91
CA VAL A 21 2.34 1.90 14.97
C VAL A 21 3.02 3.27 14.83
N SER A 22 3.84 3.67 15.80
CA SER A 22 4.64 4.89 15.67
C SER A 22 5.66 4.76 14.54
N LEU A 23 6.06 5.89 13.94
CA LEU A 23 7.08 5.90 12.87
C LEU A 23 8.41 5.29 13.33
N GLN A 24 8.80 5.52 14.60
CA GLN A 24 9.99 4.93 15.18
C GLN A 24 9.86 3.41 15.27
N ALA A 25 8.75 2.92 15.81
CA ALA A 25 8.52 1.48 15.92
C ALA A 25 8.49 0.81 14.54
N PHE A 26 7.84 1.44 13.54
CA PHE A 26 7.86 0.96 12.16
C PHE A 26 9.27 0.93 11.59
N SER A 27 10.04 2.00 11.75
CA SER A 27 11.44 2.07 11.32
C SER A 27 12.24 0.92 11.91
N ASP A 28 12.18 0.73 13.22
CA ASP A 28 12.96 -0.30 13.93
C ASP A 28 12.57 -1.72 13.51
N MET A 29 11.27 -1.99 13.30
CA MET A 29 10.78 -3.28 12.84
C MET A 29 11.27 -3.67 11.45
N TYR A 30 11.41 -2.69 10.55
CA TYR A 30 11.76 -2.91 9.14
C TYR A 30 13.19 -2.45 8.79
N ASN A 31 14.10 -2.37 9.77
CA ASN A 31 15.45 -1.86 9.56
C ASN A 31 16.52 -2.89 9.14
N GLN A 32 16.12 -4.00 8.51
CA GLN A 32 17.03 -5.14 8.27
C GLN A 32 18.32 -4.76 7.52
N ASN A 33 18.24 -3.81 6.59
CA ASN A 33 19.38 -3.30 5.82
C ASN A 33 19.63 -1.78 6.02
N GLY A 34 19.17 -1.19 7.12
CA GLY A 34 19.25 0.26 7.33
C GLY A 34 18.15 1.07 6.63
N GLU A 35 17.17 0.41 6.02
CA GLU A 35 16.09 1.03 5.24
C GLU A 35 14.92 1.55 6.10
N GLY A 36 14.89 1.20 7.39
CA GLY A 36 13.79 1.53 8.30
C GLY A 36 13.40 3.01 8.30
N PRO A 37 14.36 3.95 8.47
CA PRO A 37 14.06 5.38 8.45
C PRO A 37 13.50 5.85 7.10
N MET A 38 13.99 5.29 5.99
CA MET A 38 13.52 5.61 4.64
C MET A 38 12.06 5.15 4.48
N LEU A 39 11.75 3.90 4.83
CA LEU A 39 10.39 3.37 4.74
C LEU A 39 9.42 4.13 5.65
N ALA A 40 9.80 4.44 6.90
CA ALA A 40 8.98 5.23 7.81
C ALA A 40 8.71 6.65 7.26
N SER A 41 9.71 7.28 6.64
CA SER A 41 9.55 8.62 6.05
C SER A 41 8.53 8.64 4.91
N MET A 42 8.46 7.58 4.10
CA MET A 42 7.47 7.43 3.04
C MET A 42 6.04 7.40 3.62
N TYR A 43 5.79 6.59 4.65
CA TYR A 43 4.49 6.57 5.33
C TYR A 43 4.15 7.91 5.99
N ALA A 44 5.14 8.63 6.53
CA ALA A 44 4.93 9.97 7.05
C ALA A 44 4.51 10.96 5.95
N GLY A 45 5.11 10.89 4.76
CA GLY A 45 4.71 11.66 3.58
C GLY A 45 3.29 11.32 3.11
N GLY A 46 2.96 10.04 3.07
CA GLY A 46 1.61 9.57 2.74
C GLY A 46 0.54 10.04 3.73
N ALA A 47 0.85 10.03 5.03
CA ALA A 47 -0.04 10.55 6.08
C ALA A 47 -0.29 12.06 5.96
N ARG A 48 0.63 12.80 5.31
CA ARG A 48 0.49 14.22 4.98
C ARG A 48 -0.21 14.46 3.64
N GLY A 49 -0.66 13.41 2.94
CA GLY A 49 -1.32 13.52 1.63
C GLY A 49 -0.37 13.81 0.47
N LEU A 50 0.96 13.78 0.69
CA LEU A 50 1.95 14.12 -0.34
C LEU A 50 2.08 13.05 -1.44
N LEU A 51 1.44 11.88 -1.25
CA LEU A 51 1.46 10.74 -2.17
C LEU A 51 0.11 10.50 -2.86
N ALA A 52 -0.83 11.46 -2.78
CA ALA A 52 -2.20 11.29 -3.28
C ALA A 52 -2.42 11.83 -4.71
N THR A 53 -1.38 12.36 -5.35
CA THR A 53 -1.49 12.92 -6.71
C THR A 53 -1.78 11.82 -7.73
N VAL A 54 -2.79 12.04 -8.57
CA VAL A 54 -3.16 11.16 -9.68
C VAL A 54 -3.12 11.94 -11.00
N SER A 55 -2.84 11.24 -12.11
CA SER A 55 -2.95 11.78 -13.47
C SER A 55 -3.51 10.73 -14.43
N ASP A 56 -4.02 11.19 -15.57
CA ASP A 56 -4.56 10.33 -16.62
C ASP A 56 -3.48 9.84 -17.60
N ASP A 57 -2.20 10.16 -17.35
CA ASP A 57 -1.08 9.90 -18.27
C ASP A 57 -0.97 8.42 -18.62
N TYR A 58 -1.13 7.53 -17.63
CA TYR A 58 -1.09 6.09 -17.88
C TYR A 58 -2.18 5.67 -18.88
N GLN A 59 -3.40 6.14 -18.68
CA GLN A 59 -4.52 5.79 -19.54
C GLN A 59 -4.35 6.38 -20.94
N LEU A 60 -3.88 7.62 -21.04
CA LEU A 60 -3.62 8.28 -22.31
C LEU A 60 -2.53 7.58 -23.13
N ILE A 61 -1.45 7.15 -22.48
CA ILE A 61 -0.30 6.51 -23.15
C ILE A 61 -0.59 5.05 -23.48
N MET A 62 -1.26 4.32 -22.59
CA MET A 62 -1.48 2.88 -22.71
C MET A 62 -2.80 2.50 -23.38
N ASP A 63 -3.66 3.49 -23.68
CA ASP A 63 -5.01 3.33 -24.25
C ASP A 63 -5.90 2.35 -23.46
N ARG A 64 -5.70 2.28 -22.14
CA ARG A 64 -6.47 1.45 -21.22
C ARG A 64 -6.33 1.95 -19.77
N PRO A 65 -7.34 1.76 -18.91
CA PRO A 65 -7.22 2.14 -17.50
C PRO A 65 -6.14 1.31 -16.80
N ALA A 66 -5.57 1.88 -15.73
CA ALA A 66 -4.71 1.12 -14.81
C ALA A 66 -5.53 0.01 -14.13
N GLN A 67 -4.94 -1.17 -13.97
CA GLN A 67 -5.58 -2.26 -13.24
C GLN A 67 -5.75 -1.87 -11.76
N SER A 68 -6.91 -2.17 -11.18
CA SER A 68 -7.13 -1.94 -9.76
C SER A 68 -6.31 -2.93 -8.92
N LEU A 69 -5.92 -2.51 -7.70
CA LEU A 69 -5.19 -3.39 -6.77
C LEU A 69 -6.00 -4.65 -6.41
N LEU A 70 -7.32 -4.51 -6.27
CA LEU A 70 -8.19 -5.64 -5.96
C LEU A 70 -8.16 -6.68 -7.08
N ASP A 71 -8.37 -6.26 -8.34
CA ASP A 71 -8.38 -7.18 -9.49
C ASP A 71 -7.02 -7.86 -9.66
N TYR A 72 -5.93 -7.10 -9.47
CA TYR A 72 -4.58 -7.63 -9.52
C TYR A 72 -4.38 -8.72 -8.47
N LEU A 73 -4.74 -8.44 -7.22
CA LEU A 73 -4.55 -9.38 -6.12
C LEU A 73 -5.48 -10.60 -6.23
N GLN A 74 -6.73 -10.44 -6.68
CA GLN A 74 -7.63 -11.58 -6.93
C GLN A 74 -7.09 -12.53 -8.00
N THR A 75 -6.37 -12.00 -8.99
CA THR A 75 -5.77 -12.81 -10.05
C THR A 75 -4.49 -13.51 -9.60
N ASN A 76 -3.64 -12.83 -8.80
CA ASN A 76 -2.26 -13.25 -8.56
C ASN A 76 -1.98 -13.78 -7.15
N TYR A 77 -2.84 -13.48 -6.17
CA TYR A 77 -2.66 -13.97 -4.81
C TYR A 77 -3.08 -15.43 -4.71
N GLN A 78 -2.09 -16.33 -4.65
CA GLN A 78 -2.33 -17.73 -4.34
C GLN A 78 -2.19 -17.93 -2.83
N LYS A 79 -3.28 -18.30 -2.19
CA LYS A 79 -3.29 -18.71 -0.79
C LYS A 79 -2.49 -20.01 -0.69
N SER A 80 -1.33 -19.95 -0.04
CA SER A 80 -0.48 -21.13 0.25
C SER A 80 -1.15 -22.06 1.26
#